data_AF-Q56WJ6-F1
#
_entry.id   AF-Q56WJ6-F1
#
_cell.length_a   1.000
_cell.length_b   1.000
_cell.length_c   1.000
_cell.angle_alpha   90.00
_cell.angle_beta   90.00
_cell.angle_gamma   90.00
#
_symmetry.space_group_name_H-M   'P 1'
#
loop_
_entity.id
_entity.type
_entity.pdbx_description
1 polymer ?
#
loop_
_entity_poly.entity_id
_entity_poly.type
_entity_poly.pdbx_seq_one_letter_code
_entity_poly.pdbx_strand_id
1 'polypeptide(L)'
;IKNRIQKKLHVSDEDFAKWKFAFMSMGRPEYLQDTDVVYNRFQRRDVYGAFEQYLGLEHADTTPKRAYAAKQNRHAYEKPVKIYN
;
A
#
# COMPACT_ATOMS: atom_id res chain seq x y z
N ILE A 1 -12.46 1.52 -14.33
CA ILE A 1 -10.99 1.63 -14.08
C ILE A 1 -10.49 0.38 -13.34
N LYS A 2 -11.17 -0.01 -12.25
CA LYS A 2 -10.93 -1.26 -11.51
C LYS A 2 -10.70 -2.49 -12.40
N ASN A 3 -11.58 -2.77 -13.36
CA ASN A 3 -11.41 -3.91 -14.29
C ASN A 3 -10.11 -3.84 -15.12
N ARG A 4 -9.64 -2.64 -15.48
CA ARG A 4 -8.36 -2.46 -16.19
C ARG A 4 -7.18 -2.76 -15.27
N ILE A 5 -7.26 -2.33 -14.02
CA ILE A 5 -6.23 -2.58 -13.00
C ILE A 5 -6.17 -4.07 -12.68
N GLN A 6 -7.30 -4.70 -12.41
CA GLN A 6 -7.40 -6.13 -12.12
C GLN A 6 -6.79 -6.98 -13.24
N LYS A 7 -7.18 -6.71 -14.50
CA LYS A 7 -6.62 -7.41 -15.67
C LYS A 7 -5.12 -7.19 -15.81
N LYS A 8 -4.62 -5.98 -15.51
CA LYS A 8 -3.20 -5.65 -15.59
C LYS A 8 -2.37 -6.34 -14.50
N LEU A 9 -2.92 -6.51 -13.31
CA LEU A 9 -2.25 -7.11 -12.16
C LEU A 9 -2.50 -8.63 -12.05
N HIS A 10 -3.33 -9.20 -12.92
CA HIS A 10 -3.68 -10.62 -12.94
C HIS A 10 -4.18 -11.14 -11.57
N VAL A 11 -5.00 -10.34 -10.89
CA VAL A 11 -5.56 -10.66 -9.56
C VAL A 11 -6.93 -11.33 -9.70
N SER A 12 -7.19 -12.35 -8.88
CA SER A 12 -8.50 -13.04 -8.81
C SER A 12 -9.62 -12.07 -8.40
N ASP A 13 -10.87 -12.37 -8.78
CA ASP A 13 -12.02 -11.56 -8.35
C ASP A 13 -12.16 -11.53 -6.83
N GLU A 14 -11.91 -12.66 -6.16
CA GLU A 14 -12.03 -12.79 -4.71
C GLU A 14 -11.03 -11.92 -3.96
N ASP A 15 -9.77 -11.90 -4.40
CA ASP A 15 -8.75 -11.07 -3.77
C ASP A 15 -8.95 -9.60 -4.09
N PHE A 16 -9.27 -9.30 -5.35
CA PHE A 16 -9.47 -7.93 -5.80
C PHE A 16 -10.69 -7.26 -5.15
N ALA A 17 -11.73 -8.03 -4.79
CA ALA A 17 -12.87 -7.54 -4.02
C ALA A 17 -12.51 -7.06 -2.60
N LYS A 18 -11.39 -7.55 -2.03
CA LYS A 18 -10.89 -7.14 -0.71
C LYS A 18 -10.08 -5.84 -0.76
N TRP A 19 -9.71 -5.37 -1.95
CA TRP A 19 -8.83 -4.21 -2.12
C TRP A 19 -9.57 -2.89 -1.87
N LYS A 20 -8.85 -1.95 -1.25
CA LYS A 20 -9.33 -0.57 -1.08
C LYS A 20 -8.54 0.36 -2.00
N PHE A 21 -9.27 1.29 -2.62
CA PHE A 21 -8.69 2.29 -3.50
C PHE A 21 -8.65 3.61 -2.77
N ALA A 22 -7.55 4.34 -2.89
CA ALA A 22 -7.40 5.64 -2.27
C ALA A 22 -6.82 6.65 -3.24
N PHE A 23 -7.32 7.88 -3.20
CA PHE A 23 -6.60 9.02 -3.70
C PHE A 23 -5.53 9.41 -2.67
N MET A 24 -4.26 9.39 -3.08
CA MET A 24 -3.15 9.75 -2.21
C MET A 24 -2.69 11.16 -2.55
N SER A 25 -2.70 12.07 -1.57
CA SER A 25 -2.10 13.39 -1.73
C SER A 25 -1.32 13.83 -0.48
N MET A 26 -0.05 14.21 -0.67
CA MET A 26 0.86 14.63 0.41
C MET A 26 0.87 13.66 1.63
N GLY A 27 0.85 12.35 1.35
CA GLY A 27 0.83 11.31 2.39
C GLY A 27 -0.52 11.10 3.09
N ARG A 28 -1.58 11.78 2.64
CA ARG A 28 -2.94 11.61 3.17
C ARG A 28 -3.75 10.70 2.23
N PRO A 29 -4.25 9.55 2.72
CA PRO A 29 -5.16 8.71 1.97
C PRO A 29 -6.60 9.24 2.07
N GLU A 30 -7.27 9.35 0.92
CA GLU A 30 -8.71 9.53 0.83
C GLU A 30 -9.30 8.30 0.14
N TYR A 31 -9.99 7.44 0.88
CA TYR A 31 -10.57 6.21 0.33
C TYR A 31 -11.74 6.51 -0.61
N LEU A 32 -11.74 5.83 -1.75
CA LEU A 32 -12.69 5.99 -2.83
C LEU A 32 -13.73 4.88 -2.80
N GLN A 33 -14.98 5.25 -3.07
CA GLN A 33 -16.10 4.35 -3.27
C GLN A 33 -16.22 3.97 -4.76
N ASP A 34 -16.97 2.91 -5.04
CA ASP A 34 -17.15 2.39 -6.40
C ASP A 34 -17.94 3.35 -7.29
N THR A 35 -18.77 4.21 -6.68
CA THR A 35 -19.56 5.24 -7.34
C THR A 35 -18.78 6.54 -7.59
N ASP A 36 -17.57 6.69 -7.05
CA ASP A 36 -16.79 7.91 -7.18
C ASP A 36 -16.27 8.13 -8.60
N VAL A 37 -16.49 9.33 -9.13
CA VAL A 37 -15.86 9.78 -10.38
C VAL A 37 -14.50 10.38 -10.07
N VAL A 38 -13.45 9.60 -10.30
CA VAL A 38 -12.08 9.99 -9.93
C VAL A 38 -11.40 10.95 -10.91
N TYR A 39 -11.98 11.20 -12.10
CA TYR A 39 -11.35 12.01 -13.16
C TYR A 39 -10.94 13.40 -12.68
N ASN A 40 -11.83 14.08 -11.94
CA ASN A 40 -11.58 15.43 -11.44
C ASN A 40 -10.54 15.48 -10.31
N ARG A 41 -10.32 14.35 -9.60
CA ARG A 41 -9.41 14.27 -8.45
C ARG A 41 -7.94 14.23 -8.87
N PHE A 42 -7.65 13.73 -10.07
CA PHE A 42 -6.29 13.60 -10.62
C PHE A 42 -5.93 14.69 -11.64
N GLN A 43 -6.68 15.81 -11.65
CA GLN A 43 -6.35 16.94 -12.52
C GLN A 43 -5.18 17.72 -11.94
N ARG A 44 -4.16 17.97 -12.76
CA ARG A 44 -2.99 18.80 -12.44
C ARG A 44 -3.41 20.24 -12.19
N ARG A 45 -3.82 20.56 -10.96
CA ARG A 45 -3.96 21.94 -10.49
C ARG A 45 -2.88 22.18 -9.45
N ASP A 46 -1.84 22.90 -9.87
CA ASP A 46 -0.83 23.50 -8.99
C ASP A 46 -0.05 22.53 -8.09
N VAL A 47 0.21 21.34 -8.63
CA VAL A 47 0.92 20.24 -7.97
C VAL A 47 2.42 20.35 -8.30
N TYR A 48 3.30 20.35 -7.30
CA TYR A 48 4.76 20.55 -7.42
C TYR A 48 5.48 19.41 -8.17
N GLY A 49 4.74 18.46 -8.72
CA GLY A 49 5.23 17.41 -9.62
C GLY A 49 4.28 16.21 -9.70
N ALA A 50 4.60 15.27 -10.59
CA ALA A 50 3.79 14.04 -10.83
C ALA A 50 3.75 13.06 -9.63
N PHE A 51 4.45 13.34 -8.53
CA PHE A 51 4.57 12.46 -7.37
C PHE A 51 3.62 12.82 -6.22
N GLU A 52 2.93 13.95 -6.26
CA GLU A 52 2.09 14.37 -5.13
C GLU A 52 0.67 13.80 -5.19
N GLN A 53 0.23 13.26 -6.33
CA GLN A 53 -1.11 12.70 -6.51
C GLN A 53 -1.06 11.38 -7.25
N TYR A 54 -1.46 10.29 -6.59
CA TYR A 54 -1.49 8.96 -7.20
C TYR A 54 -2.62 8.10 -6.64
N LEU A 55 -2.98 7.05 -7.39
CA LEU A 55 -3.97 6.08 -6.96
C LEU A 55 -3.29 5.02 -6.10
N GLY A 56 -3.65 4.97 -4.82
CA GLY A 56 -3.26 3.94 -3.87
C GLY A 56 -4.12 2.68 -4.00
N LEU A 57 -3.46 1.52 -3.86
CA LEU A 57 -4.07 0.19 -3.89
C LEU A 57 -3.71 -0.50 -2.58
N GLU A 58 -4.60 -0.43 -1.58
CA GLU A 58 -4.37 -1.06 -0.29
C GLU A 58 -4.89 -2.49 -0.30
N HIS A 59 -4.00 -3.43 0.01
CA HIS A 59 -4.29 -4.85 0.12
C HIS A 59 -3.29 -5.54 1.06
N ALA A 60 -3.62 -6.74 1.53
CA ALA A 60 -2.66 -7.55 2.27
C ALA A 60 -1.52 -8.00 1.35
N ASP A 61 -0.28 -7.92 1.84
CA ASP A 61 0.88 -8.46 1.13
C ASP A 61 0.93 -9.99 1.35
N THR A 62 0.62 -10.74 0.29
CA THR A 62 0.70 -12.20 0.26
C THR A 62 2.05 -12.70 -0.25
N THR A 63 2.98 -11.79 -0.59
CA THR A 63 4.32 -12.15 -1.00
C THR A 63 4.98 -12.98 0.11
N PRO A 64 5.61 -14.13 -0.21
CA PRO A 64 6.32 -14.92 0.78
C PRO A 64 7.33 -14.02 1.49
N LYS A 65 7.12 -13.79 2.79
CA LYS A 65 8.09 -13.06 3.61
C LYS A 65 9.41 -13.80 3.43
N ARG A 66 10.43 -13.14 2.85
CA ARG A 66 11.81 -13.66 2.94
C ARG A 66 12.04 -13.96 4.41
N ALA A 67 12.35 -15.22 4.72
CA ALA A 67 12.70 -15.62 6.07
C ALA A 67 13.67 -14.58 6.63
N TYR A 68 13.44 -14.13 7.86
CA TYR A 68 14.17 -13.09 8.57
C TYR A 68 15.63 -13.49 8.88
N ALA A 69 16.34 -14.16 7.97
CA ALA A 69 17.69 -14.65 8.16
C ALA A 69 18.78 -13.58 7.88
N ALA A 70 18.44 -12.35 7.48
CA ALA A 70 19.44 -11.36 7.08
C ALA A 70 19.21 -9.92 7.58
N LYS A 71 18.56 -9.73 8.74
CA LYS A 71 18.62 -8.45 9.49
C LYS A 71 18.84 -8.69 10.98
N GLN A 72 19.95 -9.36 11.29
CA GLN A 72 20.57 -9.45 12.62
C GLN A 72 21.08 -8.09 13.13
N ASN A 73 20.29 -7.00 13.11
CA ASN A 73 20.83 -5.72 13.59
C ASN A 73 19.84 -4.66 14.13
N ARG A 74 18.58 -4.99 14.46
CA ARG A 74 17.67 -3.96 15.03
C ARG A 74 16.74 -4.36 16.19
N HIS A 75 16.98 -5.48 16.86
CA HIS A 75 16.36 -5.74 18.17
C HIS A 75 17.45 -5.92 19.22
N ALA A 76 18.04 -4.81 19.67
CA ALA A 76 19.03 -4.81 20.75
C ALA A 76 18.44 -5.24 22.11
N TYR A 77 17.11 -5.36 22.21
CA TYR A 77 16.39 -5.59 23.48
C TYR A 77 15.52 -6.86 23.52
N GLU A 78 15.51 -7.69 22.47
CA GLU A 78 14.72 -8.94 22.47
C GLU A 78 15.46 -10.15 23.05
N LYS A 79 16.76 -10.04 23.34
CA LYS A 79 17.53 -11.14 23.92
C LYS A 79 17.49 -11.01 25.45
N PRO A 80 17.01 -12.02 26.19
CA PRO A 80 17.00 -11.97 27.65
C PRO A 80 18.44 -11.86 28.18
N VAL A 81 18.68 -10.89 29.06
CA VAL A 81 19.98 -10.72 29.72
C VAL A 81 19.98 -11.56 31.00
N LYS A 82 20.97 -12.45 31.13
CA LYS A 82 21.17 -13.28 32.32
C LYS A 82 22.19 -12.61 33.24
N ILE A 83 21.87 -12.47 34.51
CA ILE A 83 22.79 -11.99 35.56
C ILE A 83 23.21 -13.22 36.37
N TYR A 84 24.51 -13.40 36.56
CA TYR A 84 25.09 -14.46 37.38
C TYR A 84 25.56 -13.86 38.71
N ASN A 85 25.40 -14.60 39.80
CA ASN A 85 25.98 -14.30 41.12
C ASN A 85 27.42 -14.77 41.22
#